data_AF-A0A935DPS0-F1
#
_entry.id   AF-A0A935DPS0-F1
#
_cell.length_a   1.000
_cell.length_b   1.000
_cell.length_c   1.000
_cell.angle_alpha   90.00
_cell.angle_beta   90.00
_cell.angle_gamma   90.00
#
_symmetry.space_group_name_H-M   'P 1'
#
loop_
_entity.id
_entity.type
_entity.pdbx_description
1 polymer ?
#
loop_
_entity_poly.entity_id
_entity_poly.type
_entity_poly.pdbx_seq_one_letter_code
_entity_poly.pdbx_strand_id
1 'polypeptide(L)'
;MVRAGMRVSSNVCTDLEALPPFVERSGLLEVPISLEDGGYLLRKYPLEYHDRLEAAFTAAGTRVLVIHPMHFAVNTPHFGYMKEIKQSFSREAWNEMNRQTLDGVRWRGRGIRDFIEDLLSRGFETSTLGQIAQQRTSLA
;
A
#
# COMPACT_ATOMS: atom_id res chain seq x y z
N MET A 1 -8.22 -18.68 9.36
CA MET A 1 -8.95 -17.59 8.71
C MET A 1 -10.45 -17.74 8.95
N VAL A 2 -11.21 -18.55 8.18
CA VAL A 2 -12.67 -18.68 8.35
C VAL A 2 -13.08 -19.17 9.74
N ARG A 3 -12.43 -20.22 10.26
CA ARG A 3 -12.68 -20.72 11.63
C ARG A 3 -12.39 -19.69 12.74
N ALA A 4 -11.62 -18.64 12.42
CA ALA A 4 -11.35 -17.52 13.32
C ALA A 4 -12.30 -16.33 13.11
N GLY A 5 -13.37 -16.50 12.30
CA GLY A 5 -14.38 -15.47 12.05
C GLY A 5 -14.05 -14.47 10.93
N MET A 6 -12.91 -14.63 10.25
CA MET A 6 -12.56 -13.78 9.12
C MET A 6 -13.49 -14.02 7.92
N ARG A 7 -13.91 -12.94 7.26
CA ARG A 7 -14.81 -12.95 6.10
C ARG A 7 -14.14 -12.47 4.81
N VAL A 8 -13.11 -11.65 4.96
CA VAL A 8 -12.39 -11.00 3.86
C VAL A 8 -10.91 -11.34 3.99
N SER A 9 -10.26 -11.49 2.84
CA SER A 9 -8.82 -11.64 2.69
C SER A 9 -8.33 -10.66 1.61
N SER A 10 -7.08 -10.22 1.74
CA SER A 10 -6.36 -9.38 0.77
C SER A 10 -4.91 -9.84 0.76
N ASN A 11 -4.68 -11.06 0.30
CA ASN A 11 -3.36 -11.70 0.26
C ASN A 11 -2.81 -11.84 -1.16
N VAL A 12 -3.63 -11.58 -2.19
CA VAL A 12 -3.23 -11.60 -3.59
C VAL A 12 -2.86 -10.19 -4.03
N CYS A 13 -1.59 -9.96 -4.39
CA CYS A 13 -1.13 -8.73 -5.01
C CYS A 13 -1.04 -8.91 -6.53
N THR A 14 -1.75 -8.07 -7.28
CA THR A 14 -1.98 -8.22 -8.74
C THR A 14 -1.10 -7.32 -9.58
N ASP A 15 -0.21 -6.54 -8.97
CA ASP A 15 0.79 -5.76 -9.70
C ASP A 15 0.20 -4.84 -10.80
N LEU A 16 -0.77 -4.02 -10.38
CA LEU A 16 -1.58 -3.10 -11.20
C LEU A 16 -2.62 -3.78 -12.11
N GLU A 17 -2.69 -5.11 -12.15
CA GLU A 17 -3.76 -5.78 -12.89
C GLU A 17 -5.12 -5.62 -12.19
N ALA A 18 -6.15 -5.31 -12.99
CA ALA A 18 -7.50 -5.17 -12.50
C ALA A 18 -8.14 -6.56 -12.33
N LEU A 19 -8.29 -6.99 -11.09
CA LEU A 19 -8.96 -8.24 -10.73
C LEU A 19 -10.14 -7.93 -9.80
N PRO A 20 -11.39 -8.31 -10.16
CA PRO A 20 -12.52 -8.12 -9.26
C PRO A 20 -12.40 -9.03 -8.03
N PRO A 21 -13.02 -8.67 -6.89
CA PRO A 21 -13.11 -9.56 -5.74
C PRO A 21 -13.72 -10.92 -6.11
N PHE A 22 -13.19 -11.99 -5.54
CA PHE A 22 -13.65 -13.36 -5.82
C PHE A 22 -13.70 -14.20 -4.54
N VAL A 23 -14.48 -15.28 -4.56
CA VAL A 23 -14.58 -16.19 -3.41
C VAL A 23 -13.56 -17.31 -3.58
N GLU A 24 -12.67 -17.46 -2.61
CA GLU A 24 -11.67 -18.53 -2.62
C GLU A 24 -12.28 -19.87 -2.21
N ARG A 25 -11.55 -20.98 -2.45
CA ARG A 25 -11.97 -22.33 -2.04
C ARG A 25 -12.26 -22.46 -0.54
N SER A 26 -11.67 -21.59 0.28
CA SER A 26 -11.91 -21.54 1.73
C SER A 26 -13.26 -20.92 2.11
N GLY A 27 -13.93 -20.22 1.18
CA GLY A 27 -15.16 -19.46 1.41
C GLY A 27 -14.93 -17.98 1.82
N LEU A 28 -13.67 -17.51 1.86
CA LEU A 28 -13.35 -16.10 2.07
C LEU A 28 -13.59 -15.28 0.80
N LEU A 29 -14.03 -14.03 0.98
CA LEU A 29 -13.99 -13.04 -0.10
C LEU A 29 -12.56 -12.50 -0.20
N GLU A 30 -11.85 -12.82 -1.27
CA GLU A 30 -10.57 -12.20 -1.61
C GLU A 30 -10.84 -10.85 -2.29
N VAL A 31 -10.20 -9.81 -1.76
CA VAL A 31 -10.18 -8.46 -2.31
C VAL A 31 -8.73 -8.18 -2.73
N PRO A 32 -8.40 -8.33 -4.02
CA PRO A 32 -7.02 -8.28 -4.49
C PRO A 32 -6.38 -6.90 -4.29
N ILE A 33 -5.11 -6.91 -3.86
CA ILE A 33 -4.28 -5.72 -3.72
C ILE A 33 -3.74 -5.34 -5.09
N SER A 34 -4.06 -4.15 -5.58
CA SER A 34 -3.59 -3.64 -6.86
C SER A 34 -2.14 -3.14 -6.79
N LEU A 35 -1.74 -2.55 -5.66
CA LEU A 35 -0.39 -2.02 -5.45
C LEU A 35 0.00 -2.18 -3.99
N GLU A 36 1.23 -2.62 -3.76
CA GLU A 36 1.89 -2.62 -2.47
C GLU A 36 3.28 -1.98 -2.62
N ASP A 37 3.62 -1.02 -1.76
CA ASP A 37 4.78 -0.15 -1.92
C ASP A 37 6.14 -0.88 -1.89
N GLY A 38 6.34 -1.86 -1.00
CA GLY A 38 7.54 -2.69 -0.96
C GLY A 38 7.73 -3.52 -2.23
N GLY A 39 6.66 -4.15 -2.70
CA GLY A 39 6.61 -4.91 -3.94
C GLY A 39 6.79 -4.06 -5.19
N TYR A 40 6.32 -2.81 -5.17
CA TYR A 40 6.54 -1.83 -6.23
C TYR A 40 8.04 -1.46 -6.33
N LEU A 41 8.69 -1.20 -5.18
CA LEU A 41 10.12 -0.95 -5.11
C LEU A 41 10.96 -2.17 -5.51
N LEU A 42 10.54 -3.38 -5.10
CA LEU A 42 11.23 -4.63 -5.44
C LEU A 42 11.28 -4.86 -6.97
N ARG A 43 10.18 -4.53 -7.65
CA ARG A 43 10.07 -4.60 -9.13
C ARG A 43 10.79 -3.47 -9.85
N LYS A 44 11.36 -2.51 -9.12
CA LYS A 44 12.06 -1.32 -9.66
C LYS A 44 11.19 -0.50 -10.61
N TYR A 45 9.90 -0.40 -10.31
CA TYR A 45 9.03 0.48 -11.05
C TYR A 45 9.38 1.94 -10.81
N PRO A 46 9.19 2.80 -11.82
CA PRO A 46 9.46 4.22 -11.70
C PRO A 46 8.56 4.84 -10.63
N LEU A 47 9.13 5.76 -9.85
CA LEU A 47 8.39 6.50 -8.84
C LEU A 47 7.73 7.74 -9.45
N GLU A 48 7.99 8.05 -10.72
CA GLU A 48 7.23 8.97 -11.55
C GLU A 48 5.89 8.38 -11.97
N TYR A 49 4.89 9.24 -12.09
CA TYR A 49 3.62 8.85 -12.67
C TYR A 49 3.79 8.54 -14.17
N HIS A 50 3.20 7.44 -14.66
CA HIS A 50 3.39 6.95 -16.03
C HIS A 50 2.13 6.30 -16.60
N ASP A 51 2.08 6.10 -17.92
CA ASP A 51 0.86 5.67 -18.65
C ASP A 51 0.26 4.35 -18.14
N ARG A 52 1.07 3.34 -17.83
CA ARG A 52 0.57 2.08 -17.24
C ARG A 52 -0.15 2.32 -15.90
N LEU A 53 0.31 3.28 -15.10
CA LEU A 53 -0.32 3.64 -13.83
C LEU A 53 -1.63 4.41 -14.08
N GLU A 54 -1.62 5.38 -15.00
CA GLU A 54 -2.84 6.09 -15.45
C GLU A 54 -3.91 5.09 -15.88
N ALA A 55 -3.57 4.18 -16.78
CA ALA A 55 -4.49 3.18 -17.29
C ALA A 55 -5.04 2.28 -16.18
N ALA A 56 -4.19 1.85 -15.24
CA ALA A 56 -4.60 0.99 -14.13
C ALA A 56 -5.59 1.69 -13.18
N PHE A 57 -5.34 2.95 -12.83
CA PHE A 57 -6.13 3.68 -11.83
C PHE A 57 -7.35 4.40 -12.38
N THR A 58 -7.38 4.71 -13.69
CA THR A 58 -8.58 5.27 -14.35
C THR A 58 -9.56 4.21 -14.84
N ALA A 59 -9.09 2.97 -15.04
CA ALA A 59 -9.98 1.87 -15.42
C ALA A 59 -11.04 1.62 -14.32
N ALA A 60 -12.25 1.24 -14.75
CA ALA A 60 -13.36 0.99 -13.83
C ALA A 60 -13.04 -0.06 -12.76
N GLY A 61 -13.69 0.07 -11.60
CA GLY A 61 -13.59 -0.86 -10.48
C GLY A 61 -12.75 -0.34 -9.32
N THR A 62 -12.77 -1.07 -8.21
CA THR A 62 -12.01 -0.71 -7.00
C THR A 62 -10.52 -1.03 -7.18
N ARG A 63 -9.66 -0.16 -6.67
CA ARG A 63 -8.22 -0.40 -6.52
C ARG A 63 -7.87 -0.42 -5.04
N VAL A 64 -7.17 -1.47 -4.62
CA VAL A 64 -6.72 -1.61 -3.23
C VAL A 64 -5.23 -1.34 -3.16
N LEU A 65 -4.87 -0.40 -2.31
CA LEU A 65 -3.50 0.00 -2.06
C LEU A 65 -3.07 -0.49 -0.68
N VAL A 66 -1.87 -1.06 -0.60
CA VAL A 66 -1.18 -1.34 0.66
C VAL A 66 0.03 -0.42 0.75
N ILE A 67 0.03 0.42 1.77
CA ILE A 67 1.10 1.38 2.04
C ILE A 67 1.60 1.11 3.45
N HIS A 68 2.89 0.83 3.58
CA HIS A 68 3.52 0.66 4.87
C HIS A 68 3.85 2.05 5.45
N PRO A 69 3.41 2.37 6.69
CA PRO A 69 3.64 3.69 7.29
C PRO A 69 5.11 4.10 7.29
N MET A 70 6.03 3.16 7.51
CA MET A 70 7.46 3.45 7.50
C MET A 70 7.98 3.85 6.11
N HIS A 71 7.55 3.18 5.04
CA HIS A 71 7.97 3.54 3.68
C HIS A 71 7.57 4.97 3.33
N PHE A 72 6.33 5.35 3.71
CA PHE A 72 5.81 6.70 3.56
C PHE A 72 6.54 7.72 4.46
N ALA A 73 6.77 7.38 5.74
CA ALA A 73 7.38 8.29 6.70
C ALA A 73 8.82 8.69 6.34
N VAL A 74 9.63 7.75 5.85
CA VAL A 74 11.04 7.99 5.48
C VAL A 74 11.23 8.21 3.98
N ASN A 75 10.14 8.27 3.21
CA ASN A 75 10.15 8.49 1.77
C ASN A 75 11.05 7.50 0.98
N THR A 76 10.85 6.21 1.19
CA THR A 76 11.77 5.16 0.68
C THR A 76 11.97 5.27 -0.85
N PRO A 77 13.21 5.39 -1.36
CA PRO A 77 13.49 5.53 -2.80
C PRO A 77 13.75 4.21 -3.53
N HIS A 78 14.21 3.17 -2.82
CA HIS A 78 14.48 1.85 -3.39
C HIS A 78 14.33 0.76 -2.31
N PHE A 79 14.13 -0.49 -2.73
CA PHE A 79 13.82 -1.60 -1.84
C PHE A 79 14.83 -1.80 -0.70
N GLY A 80 16.13 -1.60 -0.97
CA GLY A 80 17.20 -1.75 0.02
C GLY A 80 17.20 -0.71 1.15
N TYR A 81 16.58 0.45 0.95
CA TYR A 81 16.73 1.59 1.85
C TYR A 81 16.21 1.32 3.27
N MET A 82 15.11 0.58 3.41
CA MET A 82 14.60 0.21 4.74
C MET A 82 15.54 -0.72 5.50
N LYS A 83 16.29 -1.58 4.79
CA LYS A 83 17.30 -2.42 5.41
C LYS A 83 18.48 -1.58 5.88
N GLU A 84 18.93 -0.63 5.06
CA GLU A 84 20.02 0.31 5.39
C GLU A 84 19.69 1.12 6.64
N ILE A 85 18.47 1.69 6.72
CA ILE A 85 18.02 2.39 7.93
C ILE A 85 18.02 1.42 9.10
N LYS A 86 17.34 0.26 9.00
CA LYS A 86 17.28 -0.71 10.13
C LYS A 86 18.66 -1.15 10.62
N GLN A 87 19.64 -1.28 9.74
CA GLN A 87 21.02 -1.63 10.10
C GLN A 87 21.79 -0.48 10.77
N SER A 88 21.32 0.76 10.61
CA SER A 88 21.93 1.95 11.20
C SER A 88 21.47 2.23 12.63
N PHE A 89 20.49 1.47 13.15
CA PHE A 89 19.94 1.63 14.51
C PHE A 89 20.00 0.32 15.28
N SER A 90 20.13 0.41 16.61
CA SER A 90 19.80 -0.72 17.48
C SER A 90 18.29 -0.97 17.44
N ARG A 91 17.86 -2.14 17.93
CA ARG A 91 16.43 -2.47 18.00
C ARG A 91 15.65 -1.50 18.89
N GLU A 92 16.27 -1.08 20.00
CA GLU A 92 15.71 -0.13 20.96
C GLU A 92 15.54 1.24 20.29
N ALA A 93 16.60 1.75 19.66
CA ALA A 93 16.57 3.03 18.95
C ALA A 93 15.57 3.03 17.77
N TRP A 94 15.40 1.90 17.09
CA TRP A 94 14.39 1.73 16.05
C TRP A 94 12.96 1.82 16.59
N ASN A 95 12.68 1.16 17.72
CA ASN A 95 11.34 1.15 18.33
C ASN A 95 10.97 2.50 18.97
N GLU A 96 11.96 3.31 19.32
CA GLU A 96 11.80 4.63 19.95
C GLU A 96 11.94 5.80 18.95
N MET A 97 11.92 5.52 17.64
CA MET A 97 11.99 6.56 16.62
C MET A 97 10.89 7.62 16.81
N ASN A 98 11.32 8.85 16.99
CA ASN A 98 10.45 10.01 17.05
C ASN A 98 10.51 10.80 15.72
N ARG A 99 9.75 11.90 15.64
CA ARG A 99 9.71 12.77 14.46
C ARG A 99 11.10 13.25 14.04
N GLN A 100 11.94 13.68 14.97
CA GLN A 100 13.28 14.18 14.65
C GLN A 100 14.15 13.08 14.04
N THR A 101 14.13 11.87 14.59
CA THR A 101 14.86 10.72 14.04
C THR A 101 14.35 10.36 12.65
N LEU A 102 13.02 10.30 12.46
CA LEU A 102 12.40 10.01 11.18
C LEU A 102 12.74 11.06 10.12
N ASP A 103 12.72 12.35 10.47
CA ASP A 103 13.11 13.44 9.57
C ASP A 103 14.61 13.37 9.23
N GLY A 104 15.46 12.91 10.16
CA GLY A 104 16.90 12.71 9.93
C GLY A 104 17.23 11.61 8.92
N VAL A 105 16.43 10.54 8.90
CA VAL A 105 16.60 9.41 7.96
C VAL A 105 15.67 9.47 6.76
N ARG A 106 14.84 10.52 6.63
CA ARG A 106 13.96 10.67 5.47
C ARG A 106 14.79 11.00 4.23
N TRP A 107 14.57 10.23 3.18
CA TRP A 107 15.11 10.53 1.86
C TRP A 107 14.57 11.86 1.33
N ARG A 108 15.47 12.70 0.81
CA ARG A 108 15.15 14.07 0.37
C ARG A 108 14.86 14.18 -1.12
N GLY A 109 15.19 13.17 -1.91
CA GLY A 109 14.79 13.07 -3.32
C GLY A 109 13.42 12.41 -3.47
N ARG A 110 13.08 12.04 -4.71
CA ARG A 110 11.82 11.35 -5.02
C ARG A 110 11.78 9.96 -4.38
N GLY A 111 10.68 9.64 -3.70
CA GLY A 111 10.45 8.37 -3.00
C GLY A 111 8.97 7.95 -2.97
N ILE A 112 8.66 6.91 -2.20
CA ILE A 112 7.28 6.39 -2.04
C ILE A 112 6.29 7.44 -1.54
N ARG A 113 6.72 8.36 -0.67
CA ARG A 113 5.83 9.41 -0.14
C ARG A 113 5.33 10.29 -1.28
N ASP A 114 6.26 10.79 -2.08
CA ASP A 114 5.97 11.67 -3.21
C ASP A 114 5.10 10.94 -4.25
N PHE A 115 5.42 9.69 -4.54
CA PHE A 115 4.64 8.85 -5.45
C PHE A 115 3.19 8.66 -5.00
N ILE A 116 2.96 8.35 -3.72
CA ILE A 116 1.61 8.17 -3.17
C ILE A 116 0.86 9.51 -3.11
N GLU A 117 1.51 10.61 -2.73
CA GLU A 117 0.91 11.95 -2.76
C GLU A 117 0.48 12.33 -4.19
N ASP A 118 1.33 12.07 -5.19
CA ASP A 118 1.00 12.27 -6.60
C ASP A 118 -0.20 11.41 -7.03
N LEU A 119 -0.24 10.14 -6.65
CA LEU A 119 -1.36 9.24 -6.96
C LEU A 119 -2.68 9.76 -6.36
N LEU A 120 -2.69 10.14 -5.09
CA LEU A 120 -3.89 10.63 -4.40
C LEU A 120 -4.36 11.99 -4.93
N SER A 121 -3.43 12.85 -5.38
CA SER A 121 -3.75 14.18 -5.92
C SER A 121 -4.60 14.17 -7.20
N ARG A 122 -4.68 13.02 -7.90
CA ARG A 122 -5.43 12.85 -9.16
C ARG A 122 -6.95 12.76 -8.96
N GLY A 123 -7.45 12.90 -7.74
CA GLY A 123 -8.88 13.07 -7.48
C GLY A 123 -9.66 11.77 -7.33
N PHE A 124 -9.03 10.71 -6.81
CA PHE A 124 -9.72 9.48 -6.48
C PHE A 124 -10.57 9.67 -5.21
N GLU A 125 -11.83 9.23 -5.26
CA GLU A 125 -12.59 9.00 -4.03
C GLU A 125 -11.90 7.90 -3.23
N THR A 126 -11.53 8.19 -1.98
CA THR A 126 -10.85 7.23 -1.11
C THR A 126 -11.79 6.76 0.00
N SER A 127 -11.72 5.47 0.33
CA SER A 127 -12.45 4.88 1.44
C SER A 127 -11.60 3.79 2.09
N THR A 128 -11.82 3.56 3.37
CA THR A 128 -11.22 2.43 4.09
C THR A 128 -12.07 1.17 3.91
N LEU A 129 -11.46 -0.01 4.09
CA LEU A 129 -12.19 -1.29 4.10
C LEU A 129 -13.29 -1.32 5.18
N GLY A 130 -13.05 -0.67 6.33
CA GLY A 130 -14.04 -0.57 7.41
C GLY A 130 -15.29 0.21 6.99
N GLN A 131 -15.12 1.33 6.28
CA GLN A 131 -16.22 2.12 5.74
C GLN A 131 -17.02 1.34 4.67
N ILE A 132 -16.33 0.62 3.78
CA ILE A 132 -16.97 -0.21 2.75
C ILE A 132 -17.81 -1.33 3.40
N ALA A 133 -17.30 -1.97 4.47
CA ALA A 133 -18.01 -3.03 5.16
C ALA A 133 -19.31 -2.55 5.83
N GLN A 134 -19.32 -1.34 6.39
CA GLN A 134 -20.49 -0.75 7.07
C GLN A 134 -21.63 -0.35 6.11
N GLN A 135 -21.29 0.11 4.91
CA GLN A 135 -22.27 0.49 3.87
C GLN A 135 -23.06 -0.70 3.35
N ARG A 136 -22.51 -1.92 3.37
CA ARG A 136 -23.23 -3.13 2.95
C ARG A 136 -24.20 -3.66 4.01
N THR A 137 -23.93 -3.45 5.29
CA THR A 137 -24.83 -3.84 6.39
C THR A 137 -26.05 -2.93 6.56
N SER A 138 -26.06 -1.75 5.94
CA SER A 138 -27.18 -0.81 5.98
C SER A 138 -28.15 -0.95 4.80
N LEU A 139 -27.82 -1.81 3.83
CA LEU A 139 -28.62 -2.11 2.65
C LEU A 139 -29.20 -3.55 2.67
N ALA A 140 -29.04 -4.26 3.78
CA ALA A 140 -29.59 -5.60 4.04
C ALA A 140 -30.55 -5.53 5.23
#